data_AF-A0A371NYQ0-F1
#
_entry.id   AF-A0A371NYQ0-F1
#
_cell.length_a   1.000
_cell.length_b   1.000
_cell.length_c   1.000
_cell.angle_alpha   90.00
_cell.angle_beta   90.00
_cell.angle_gamma   90.00
#
_symmetry.space_group_name_H-M   'P 1'
#
loop_
_entity.id
_entity.type
_entity.pdbx_description
1 polymer ?
#
loop_
_entity_poly.entity_id
_entity_poly.type
_entity_poly.pdbx_seq_one_letter_code
_entity_poly.pdbx_strand_id
1 'polypeptide(L)'
;MSLIRDVPPIDVGYRSSVLRAGPFVVSLRRRSLVVATVFVAVVLTLGVVALGLGTYPLAPDAVVRTLLGGGTELDRIVVFDWRLARTLAAIVLGGFLGIAGAVFQTVTRNPLASPDILGLSNGAFTGMLLTVVLFSASWPLVTAGGVAGGLVTAVVIWALAHRGGTQGFRLIVIGIGVAAMLSSANTWMLLEVELDTAMFASAWGAGTLNGVAGAPLAGAVACGVPLVAVLVVLAPRLRQLDLGDDVATATGARPGLVRALSLLVAVGLVSVSTAVIGPVAFIALAAPQIARRVAGTPYIPLTVSALVGACLLLVSDLVAQHVLPVALPAGVVTVSVGGLYLVVTIIQEIRRRA
;
A
#
# COMPACT_ATOMS: atom_id res chain seq x y z
N MET A 1 14.90 47.52 -17.09
CA MET A 1 14.92 46.10 -17.50
C MET A 1 16.34 45.55 -17.42
N SER A 2 16.90 45.24 -16.23
CA SER A 2 18.18 44.47 -16.11
C SER A 2 18.65 44.11 -14.67
N LEU A 3 17.83 44.01 -13.62
CA LEU A 3 18.34 43.89 -12.23
C LEU A 3 17.91 42.64 -11.43
N ILE A 4 17.58 41.52 -12.10
CA ILE A 4 17.33 40.24 -11.41
C ILE A 4 18.08 39.11 -12.13
N ARG A 5 19.43 39.13 -12.09
CA ARG A 5 20.22 38.01 -12.62
C ARG A 5 21.23 37.38 -11.67
N ASP A 6 21.57 38.01 -10.56
CA ASP A 6 22.63 37.49 -9.68
C ASP A 6 22.13 37.22 -8.25
N VAL A 7 21.11 36.39 -8.12
CA VAL A 7 20.90 35.67 -6.86
C VAL A 7 21.82 34.45 -6.93
N PRO A 8 22.86 34.31 -6.08
CA PRO A 8 23.70 33.13 -6.07
C PRO A 8 22.80 31.90 -5.92
N PRO A 9 23.03 30.81 -6.68
CA PRO A 9 22.21 29.62 -6.56
C PRO A 9 22.31 29.15 -5.11
N ILE A 10 21.19 29.20 -4.39
CA ILE A 10 21.10 28.70 -3.02
C ILE A 10 21.58 27.26 -3.07
N ASP A 11 22.70 26.97 -2.40
CA ASP A 11 23.22 25.62 -2.27
C ASP A 11 22.25 24.83 -1.39
N VAL A 12 21.28 24.20 -2.03
CA VAL A 12 20.30 23.34 -1.39
C VAL A 12 20.93 22.03 -0.90
N GLY A 13 22.24 21.81 -1.06
CA GLY A 13 22.98 20.61 -0.63
C GLY A 13 22.66 19.35 -1.42
N TYR A 14 21.72 19.40 -2.37
CA TYR A 14 21.26 18.25 -3.15
C TYR A 14 21.19 18.58 -4.65
N ARG A 15 21.80 17.74 -5.49
CA ARG A 15 21.61 17.79 -6.95
C ARG A 15 20.14 17.48 -7.29
N SER A 16 19.40 18.52 -7.68
CA SER A 16 18.00 18.42 -8.13
C SER A 16 17.88 18.79 -9.61
N SER A 17 17.06 18.05 -10.32
CA SER A 17 16.63 18.36 -11.69
C SER A 17 15.22 18.89 -11.61
N VAL A 18 14.99 20.10 -12.12
CA VAL A 18 13.66 20.70 -12.12
C VAL A 18 13.04 20.44 -13.49
N LEU A 19 12.03 19.58 -13.54
CA LEU A 19 11.20 19.44 -14.73
C LEU A 19 10.10 20.51 -14.66
N ARG A 20 10.06 21.37 -15.69
CA ARG A 20 8.99 22.34 -15.90
C ARG A 20 8.13 21.87 -17.06
N ALA A 21 6.87 21.55 -16.79
CA ALA A 21 5.88 21.22 -17.81
C ALA A 21 4.67 22.16 -17.63
N GLY A 22 4.68 23.30 -18.34
CA GLY A 22 3.66 24.33 -18.20
C GLY A 22 3.62 24.94 -16.79
N PRO A 23 2.45 25.05 -16.13
CA PRO A 23 2.34 25.57 -14.76
C PRO A 23 2.89 24.62 -13.69
N PHE A 24 3.27 23.39 -14.05
CA PHE A 24 3.76 22.39 -13.12
C PHE A 24 5.29 22.41 -13.03
N VAL A 25 5.80 22.57 -11.81
CA VAL A 25 7.22 22.50 -11.48
C VAL A 25 7.45 21.32 -10.57
N VAL A 26 8.16 20.29 -11.05
CA VAL A 26 8.52 19.11 -10.27
C VAL A 26 10.03 19.11 -10.05
N SER A 27 10.46 19.27 -8.80
CA SER A 27 11.86 19.08 -8.41
C SER A 27 12.10 17.59 -8.13
N LEU A 28 12.90 16.95 -8.99
CA LEU A 28 13.29 15.56 -8.85
C LEU A 28 14.73 15.51 -8.37
N ARG A 29 14.96 14.88 -7.22
CA ARG A 29 16.31 14.64 -6.72
C ARG A 29 16.93 13.51 -7.53
N ARG A 30 18.17 13.68 -8.01
CA ARG A 30 18.86 12.68 -8.85
C ARG A 30 18.91 11.31 -8.16
N ARG A 31 19.18 11.28 -6.85
CA ARG A 31 19.17 10.04 -6.06
C ARG A 31 17.80 9.36 -6.05
N SER A 32 16.71 10.10 -5.85
CA SER A 32 15.35 9.55 -5.87
C SER A 32 14.98 9.00 -7.25
N LEU A 33 15.43 9.63 -8.33
CA LEU A 33 15.26 9.12 -9.69
C LEU A 33 16.01 7.80 -9.90
N VAL A 34 17.29 7.75 -9.56
CA VAL A 34 18.09 6.52 -9.67
C VAL A 34 17.46 5.38 -8.87
N VAL A 35 17.04 5.65 -7.63
CA VAL A 35 16.37 4.66 -6.78
C VAL A 35 15.05 4.20 -7.40
N ALA A 36 14.23 5.12 -7.91
CA ALA A 36 12.99 4.77 -8.58
C ALA A 36 13.25 3.90 -9.82
N THR A 37 14.22 4.25 -10.67
CA THR A 37 14.58 3.48 -11.86
C THR A 37 15.08 2.08 -11.48
N VAL A 38 15.90 1.95 -10.44
CA VAL A 38 16.36 0.64 -9.93
C VAL A 38 15.19 -0.19 -9.45
N PHE A 39 14.28 0.37 -8.65
CA PHE A 39 13.11 -0.38 -8.19
C PHE A 39 12.15 -0.75 -9.33
N VAL A 40 11.98 0.10 -10.35
CA VAL A 40 11.22 -0.27 -11.55
C VAL A 40 11.87 -1.47 -12.24
N ALA A 41 13.18 -1.45 -12.45
CA ALA A 41 13.90 -2.57 -13.05
C ALA A 41 13.72 -3.85 -12.21
N VAL A 42 13.88 -3.76 -10.89
CA VAL A 42 13.68 -4.90 -9.98
C VAL A 42 12.26 -5.44 -10.07
N VAL A 43 11.23 -4.59 -9.99
CA VAL A 43 9.82 -5.02 -10.09
C VAL A 43 9.53 -5.68 -11.44
N LEU A 44 10.05 -5.14 -12.55
CA LEU A 44 9.89 -5.75 -13.87
C LEU A 44 10.58 -7.12 -13.95
N THR A 45 11.81 -7.23 -13.46
CA THR A 45 12.53 -8.52 -13.44
C THR A 45 11.83 -9.55 -12.58
N LEU A 46 11.37 -9.17 -11.37
CA LEU A 46 10.58 -10.04 -10.51
C LEU A 46 9.23 -10.40 -11.13
N GLY A 47 8.62 -9.49 -11.88
CA GLY A 47 7.38 -9.75 -12.62
C GLY A 47 7.58 -10.82 -13.68
N VAL A 48 8.66 -10.74 -14.47
CA VAL A 48 9.02 -11.79 -15.44
C VAL A 48 9.27 -13.13 -14.74
N VAL A 49 9.99 -13.10 -13.61
CA VAL A 49 10.25 -14.31 -12.79
C VAL A 49 8.93 -14.89 -12.24
N ALA A 50 8.01 -14.07 -11.76
CA ALA A 50 6.70 -14.50 -11.26
C ALA A 50 5.81 -15.11 -12.34
N LEU A 51 5.89 -14.59 -13.57
CA LEU A 51 5.21 -15.17 -14.72
C LEU A 51 5.86 -16.48 -15.20
N GLY A 52 7.17 -16.65 -14.98
CA GLY A 52 7.93 -17.82 -15.40
C GLY A 52 7.83 -19.02 -14.43
N LEU A 53 7.84 -18.74 -13.13
CA LEU A 53 7.84 -19.76 -12.08
C LEU A 53 6.47 -20.40 -11.87
N GLY A 54 6.46 -21.72 -11.66
CA GLY A 54 5.28 -22.52 -11.32
C GLY A 54 5.37 -23.95 -11.85
N THR A 55 4.27 -24.70 -11.77
CA THR A 55 4.19 -26.11 -12.19
C THR A 55 4.52 -26.33 -13.67
N TYR A 56 4.12 -25.38 -14.52
CA TYR A 56 4.59 -25.27 -15.90
C TYR A 56 5.67 -24.17 -15.96
N PRO A 57 6.97 -24.52 -15.89
CA PRO A 57 8.03 -23.53 -15.88
C PRO A 57 8.23 -22.94 -17.28
N LEU A 58 8.25 -21.61 -17.35
CA LEU A 58 8.55 -20.87 -18.57
C LEU A 58 9.87 -20.15 -18.40
N ALA A 59 10.78 -20.34 -19.36
CA ALA A 59 12.02 -19.59 -19.40
C ALA A 59 11.75 -18.08 -19.59
N PRO A 60 12.59 -17.18 -19.05
CA PRO A 60 12.34 -15.74 -19.12
C PRO A 60 12.16 -15.19 -20.54
N ASP A 61 12.89 -15.74 -21.51
CA ASP A 61 12.76 -15.39 -22.93
C ASP A 61 11.39 -15.78 -23.49
N ALA A 62 10.87 -16.95 -23.10
CA ALA A 62 9.54 -17.41 -23.48
C ALA A 62 8.46 -16.50 -22.89
N VAL A 63 8.58 -16.09 -21.61
CA VAL A 63 7.66 -15.14 -20.97
C VAL A 63 7.63 -13.81 -21.74
N VAL A 64 8.80 -13.23 -22.02
CA VAL A 64 8.89 -11.95 -22.75
C VAL A 64 8.31 -12.09 -24.16
N ARG A 65 8.63 -13.18 -24.87
CA ARG A 65 8.08 -13.46 -26.20
C ARG A 65 6.55 -13.56 -26.18
N THR A 66 5.99 -14.24 -25.19
CA THR A 66 4.54 -14.38 -25.01
C THR A 66 3.87 -13.03 -24.71
N LEU A 67 4.49 -12.18 -23.88
CA LEU A 67 4.01 -10.82 -23.61
C LEU A 67 4.03 -9.92 -24.86
N LEU A 68 5.00 -10.13 -25.77
CA LEU A 68 5.11 -9.39 -27.03
C LEU A 68 4.21 -9.95 -28.16
N GLY A 69 3.35 -10.92 -27.86
CA GLY A 69 2.36 -11.47 -28.79
C GLY A 69 2.75 -12.79 -29.47
N GLY A 70 3.90 -13.37 -29.13
CA GLY A 70 4.30 -14.72 -29.55
C GLY A 70 3.85 -15.81 -28.57
N GLY A 71 4.64 -16.89 -28.48
CA GLY A 71 4.39 -18.02 -27.57
C GLY A 71 3.38 -19.02 -28.12
N THR A 72 3.30 -20.19 -27.49
CA THR A 72 2.24 -21.18 -27.79
C THR A 72 0.92 -20.76 -27.16
N GLU A 73 -0.20 -21.39 -27.57
CA GLU A 73 -1.51 -21.14 -26.97
C GLU A 73 -1.51 -21.42 -25.46
N LEU A 74 -0.84 -22.51 -25.04
CA LEU A 74 -0.68 -22.87 -23.63
C LEU A 74 0.15 -21.81 -22.88
N ASP A 75 1.26 -21.33 -23.45
CA ASP A 75 2.05 -20.26 -22.83
C ASP A 75 1.21 -19.00 -22.60
N ARG A 76 0.34 -18.65 -23.56
CA ARG A 76 -0.54 -17.49 -23.45
C ARG A 76 -1.57 -17.67 -22.34
N ILE A 77 -2.21 -18.83 -22.24
CA ILE A 77 -3.18 -19.13 -21.16
C ILE A 77 -2.48 -19.03 -19.79
N VAL A 78 -1.32 -19.68 -19.64
CA VAL A 78 -0.57 -19.66 -18.37
C VAL A 78 -0.14 -18.24 -17.99
N VAL A 79 0.39 -17.47 -18.95
CA VAL A 79 0.87 -16.11 -18.69
C VAL A 79 -0.30 -15.16 -18.44
N PHE A 80 -1.26 -15.04 -19.36
CA PHE A 80 -2.31 -14.01 -19.32
C PHE A 80 -3.47 -14.37 -18.39
N ASP A 81 -3.95 -15.61 -18.40
CA ASP A 81 -5.17 -15.97 -17.67
C ASP A 81 -4.88 -16.36 -16.22
N TRP A 82 -3.74 -17.02 -15.96
CA TRP A 82 -3.44 -17.55 -14.63
C TRP A 82 -2.48 -16.68 -13.81
N ARG A 83 -1.40 -16.18 -14.42
CA ARG A 83 -0.30 -15.54 -13.66
C ARG A 83 -0.30 -14.01 -13.73
N LEU A 84 -0.78 -13.42 -14.82
CA LEU A 84 -0.72 -11.98 -15.03
C LEU A 84 -1.56 -11.20 -14.02
N ALA A 85 -2.82 -11.60 -13.81
CA ALA A 85 -3.71 -10.93 -12.87
C ALA A 85 -3.12 -10.92 -11.45
N ARG A 86 -2.59 -12.06 -10.99
CA ARG A 86 -1.91 -12.18 -9.69
C ARG A 86 -0.68 -11.28 -9.59
N THR A 87 0.20 -11.35 -10.58
CA THR A 87 1.46 -10.58 -10.60
C THR A 87 1.19 -9.07 -10.61
N LEU A 88 0.24 -8.63 -11.44
CA LEU A 88 -0.18 -7.23 -11.48
C LEU A 88 -0.86 -6.80 -10.18
N ALA A 89 -1.65 -7.67 -9.54
CA ALA A 89 -2.24 -7.37 -8.24
C ALA A 89 -1.17 -7.15 -7.17
N ALA A 90 -0.12 -7.99 -7.10
CA ALA A 90 1.00 -7.78 -6.18
C ALA A 90 1.68 -6.42 -6.41
N ILE A 91 1.89 -6.04 -7.67
CA ILE A 91 2.56 -4.79 -8.01
C ILE A 91 1.67 -3.58 -7.68
N VAL A 92 0.42 -3.57 -8.16
CA VAL A 92 -0.48 -2.42 -8.04
C VAL A 92 -0.92 -2.23 -6.59
N LEU A 93 -1.43 -3.29 -5.95
CA LEU A 93 -1.98 -3.21 -4.60
C LEU A 93 -0.86 -3.05 -3.57
N GLY A 94 0.30 -3.66 -3.79
CA GLY A 94 1.50 -3.39 -3.00
C GLY A 94 1.92 -1.92 -3.11
N GLY A 95 1.80 -1.33 -4.30
CA GLY A 95 2.00 0.09 -4.52
C GLY A 95 1.00 0.98 -3.77
N PHE A 96 -0.29 0.63 -3.81
CA PHE A 96 -1.34 1.34 -3.07
C PHE A 96 -1.10 1.31 -1.55
N LEU A 97 -0.76 0.14 -1.00
CA LEU A 97 -0.40 0.00 0.41
C LEU A 97 0.84 0.82 0.78
N GLY A 98 1.86 0.82 -0.08
CA GLY A 98 3.07 1.65 0.11
C GLY A 98 2.78 3.15 0.11
N ILE A 99 1.88 3.62 -0.77
CA ILE A 99 1.41 5.01 -0.80
C ILE A 99 0.60 5.34 0.46
N ALA A 100 -0.37 4.50 0.81
CA ALA A 100 -1.20 4.71 1.99
C ALA A 100 -0.36 4.81 3.27
N GLY A 101 0.61 3.90 3.43
CA GLY A 101 1.59 3.93 4.52
C GLY A 101 2.38 5.24 4.58
N ALA A 102 2.88 5.70 3.43
CA ALA A 102 3.60 6.97 3.35
C ALA A 102 2.74 8.16 3.81
N VAL A 103 1.47 8.19 3.40
CA VAL A 103 0.53 9.25 3.79
C VAL A 103 0.23 9.19 5.28
N PHE A 104 -0.07 8.01 5.82
CA PHE A 104 -0.32 7.82 7.25
C PHE A 104 0.85 8.31 8.10
N GLN A 105 2.07 7.92 7.75
CA GLN A 105 3.27 8.30 8.50
C GLN A 105 3.58 9.79 8.41
N THR A 106 3.34 10.41 7.24
CA THR A 106 3.50 11.85 7.04
C THR A 106 2.49 12.64 7.88
N VAL A 107 1.21 12.26 7.78
CA VAL A 107 0.11 12.98 8.44
C VAL A 107 0.14 12.86 9.97
N THR A 108 0.47 11.67 10.47
CA THR A 108 0.58 11.40 11.91
C THR A 108 1.90 11.86 12.51
N ARG A 109 2.88 12.23 11.66
CA ARG A 109 4.27 12.48 12.04
C ARG A 109 4.86 11.33 12.88
N ASN A 110 4.44 10.11 12.59
CA ASN A 110 4.84 8.91 13.32
C ASN A 110 5.33 7.84 12.32
N PRO A 111 6.63 7.48 12.32
CA PRO A 111 7.18 6.46 11.42
C PRO A 111 6.63 5.05 11.67
N LEU A 112 5.97 4.82 12.82
CA LEU A 112 5.33 3.55 13.17
C LEU A 112 3.82 3.53 12.86
N ALA A 113 3.25 4.64 12.38
CA ALA A 113 1.85 4.64 11.98
C ALA A 113 1.66 3.75 10.74
N SER A 114 0.76 2.78 10.88
CA SER A 114 0.29 1.95 9.77
C SER A 114 -1.24 1.90 9.78
N PRO A 115 -1.91 1.97 8.62
CA PRO A 115 -3.37 1.78 8.52
C PRO A 115 -3.82 0.44 9.12
N ASP A 116 -2.97 -0.59 9.10
CA ASP A 116 -3.29 -1.91 9.64
C ASP A 116 -3.55 -1.88 11.14
N ILE A 117 -2.77 -1.07 11.88
CA ILE A 117 -2.88 -0.93 13.34
C ILE A 117 -4.20 -0.25 13.73
N LEU A 118 -4.77 0.55 12.83
CA LEU A 118 -6.01 1.27 13.08
C LEU A 118 -7.26 0.40 12.90
N GLY A 119 -7.14 -0.83 12.38
CA GLY A 119 -8.28 -1.73 12.20
C GLY A 119 -9.08 -1.53 10.92
N LEU A 120 -8.61 -0.68 9.99
CA LEU A 120 -9.24 -0.49 8.68
C LEU A 120 -9.33 -1.81 7.91
N SER A 121 -8.24 -2.58 7.96
CA SER A 121 -8.13 -3.89 7.34
C SER A 121 -9.09 -4.91 7.99
N ASN A 122 -9.27 -4.85 9.32
CA ASN A 122 -10.26 -5.68 10.04
C ASN A 122 -11.69 -5.31 9.66
N GLY A 123 -11.98 -4.01 9.49
CA GLY A 123 -13.27 -3.51 9.06
C GLY A 123 -13.65 -3.94 7.66
N ALA A 124 -12.69 -3.91 6.74
CA ALA A 124 -12.89 -4.44 5.40
C ALA A 124 -13.11 -5.96 5.42
N PHE A 125 -12.38 -6.69 6.28
CA PHE A 125 -12.63 -8.12 6.47
C PHE A 125 -14.03 -8.40 7.03
N THR A 126 -14.51 -7.62 8.01
CA THR A 126 -15.87 -7.71 8.55
C THR A 126 -16.92 -7.44 7.47
N GLY A 127 -16.74 -6.39 6.66
CA GLY A 127 -17.66 -6.05 5.58
C GLY A 127 -17.75 -7.15 4.51
N MET A 128 -16.63 -7.80 4.21
CA MET A 128 -16.61 -8.98 3.35
C MET A 128 -17.38 -10.15 3.98
N LEU A 129 -17.07 -10.51 5.24
CA LEU A 129 -17.75 -11.61 5.94
C LEU A 129 -19.26 -11.41 6.00
N LEU A 130 -19.72 -10.21 6.37
CA LEU A 130 -21.14 -9.87 6.37
C LEU A 130 -21.78 -10.05 5.00
N THR A 131 -21.06 -9.72 3.94
CA THR A 131 -21.60 -9.84 2.58
C THR A 131 -21.73 -11.30 2.14
N VAL A 132 -20.72 -12.11 2.45
CA VAL A 132 -20.74 -13.56 2.20
C VAL A 132 -21.88 -14.22 2.97
N VAL A 133 -22.08 -13.84 4.24
CA VAL A 133 -23.11 -14.43 5.11
C VAL A 133 -24.53 -13.98 4.74
N LEU A 134 -24.74 -12.71 4.38
CA LEU A 134 -26.09 -12.14 4.23
C LEU A 134 -26.64 -12.14 2.80
N PHE A 135 -25.79 -12.05 1.77
CA PHE A 135 -26.25 -11.86 0.39
C PHE A 135 -25.86 -13.02 -0.51
N SER A 136 -24.55 -13.24 -0.70
CA SER A 136 -23.95 -14.33 -1.47
C SER A 136 -22.44 -14.16 -1.56
N ALA A 137 -21.72 -15.23 -1.87
CA ALA A 137 -20.27 -15.20 -2.13
C ALA A 137 -19.88 -14.64 -3.52
N SER A 138 -20.71 -13.79 -4.14
CA SER A 138 -20.36 -13.22 -5.45
C SER A 138 -19.25 -12.17 -5.32
N TRP A 139 -18.24 -12.25 -6.19
CA TRP A 139 -17.05 -11.39 -6.17
C TRP A 139 -17.34 -9.88 -6.12
N PRO A 140 -18.27 -9.32 -6.93
CA PRO A 140 -18.55 -7.89 -6.90
C PRO A 140 -19.14 -7.44 -5.56
N LEU A 141 -20.07 -8.22 -5.00
CA LEU A 141 -20.69 -7.92 -3.71
C LEU A 141 -19.66 -8.04 -2.58
N VAL A 142 -18.87 -9.11 -2.57
CA VAL A 142 -17.78 -9.33 -1.60
C VAL A 142 -16.78 -8.17 -1.60
N THR A 143 -16.36 -7.70 -2.78
CA THR A 143 -15.43 -6.58 -2.94
C THR A 143 -16.07 -5.28 -2.45
N ALA A 144 -17.32 -5.01 -2.83
CA ALA A 144 -18.06 -3.82 -2.41
C ALA A 144 -18.28 -3.79 -0.89
N GLY A 145 -18.65 -4.93 -0.31
CA GLY A 145 -18.80 -5.13 1.14
C GLY A 145 -17.50 -4.87 1.89
N GLY A 146 -16.38 -5.37 1.38
CA GLY A 146 -15.07 -5.11 1.95
C GLY A 146 -14.68 -3.62 1.90
N VAL A 147 -14.87 -2.95 0.77
CA VAL A 147 -14.61 -1.51 0.65
C VAL A 147 -15.50 -0.71 1.61
N ALA A 148 -16.80 -1.02 1.65
CA ALA A 148 -17.76 -0.35 2.53
C ALA A 148 -17.43 -0.57 4.00
N GLY A 149 -17.10 -1.80 4.41
CA GLY A 149 -16.72 -2.11 5.79
C GLY A 149 -15.46 -1.36 6.23
N GLY A 150 -14.45 -1.25 5.36
CA GLY A 150 -13.25 -0.46 5.65
C GLY A 150 -13.54 1.05 5.78
N LEU A 151 -14.38 1.60 4.89
CA LEU A 151 -14.78 3.02 4.92
C LEU A 151 -15.63 3.35 6.15
N VAL A 152 -16.62 2.52 6.48
CA VAL A 152 -17.46 2.66 7.68
C VAL A 152 -16.57 2.65 8.92
N THR A 153 -15.63 1.70 8.99
CA THR A 153 -14.67 1.61 10.09
C THR A 153 -13.83 2.89 10.23
N ALA A 154 -13.36 3.45 9.11
CA ALA A 154 -12.62 4.71 9.12
C ALA A 154 -13.47 5.88 9.64
N VAL A 155 -14.74 5.96 9.24
CA VAL A 155 -15.69 6.99 9.70
C VAL A 155 -15.93 6.85 11.21
N VAL A 156 -16.12 5.63 11.70
CA VAL A 156 -16.30 5.35 13.13
C VAL A 156 -15.08 5.79 13.93
N ILE A 157 -13.87 5.40 13.50
CA ILE A 157 -12.63 5.80 14.16
C ILE A 157 -12.48 7.32 14.13
N TRP A 158 -12.75 7.96 13.00
CA TRP A 158 -12.67 9.41 12.87
C TRP A 158 -13.66 10.12 13.79
N ALA A 159 -14.92 9.69 13.83
CA ALA A 159 -15.97 10.28 14.65
C ALA A 159 -15.64 10.20 16.16
N LEU A 160 -15.14 9.04 16.61
CA LEU A 160 -14.68 8.84 17.98
C LEU A 160 -13.41 9.64 18.28
N ALA A 161 -12.51 9.74 17.30
CA ALA A 161 -11.24 10.45 17.44
C ALA A 161 -11.35 11.96 17.25
N HIS A 162 -12.47 12.54 16.80
CA HIS A 162 -12.55 13.98 16.51
C HIS A 162 -12.71 14.87 17.77
N ARG A 163 -13.03 14.30 18.94
CA ARG A 163 -13.26 15.08 20.17
C ARG A 163 -11.97 15.45 20.91
N GLY A 164 -11.43 16.66 20.66
CA GLY A 164 -10.42 17.35 21.50
C GLY A 164 -8.96 17.35 20.99
N GLY A 165 -8.28 18.51 21.05
CA GLY A 165 -6.88 18.84 20.69
C GLY A 165 -5.88 17.79 20.16
N THR A 166 -5.63 16.67 20.85
CA THR A 166 -4.53 15.74 20.51
C THR A 166 -4.97 14.61 19.58
N GLN A 167 -5.13 14.93 18.29
CA GLN A 167 -5.72 14.04 17.29
C GLN A 167 -4.90 12.76 16.98
N GLY A 168 -3.56 12.81 17.08
CA GLY A 168 -2.69 11.70 16.63
C GLY A 168 -2.70 10.47 17.53
N PHE A 169 -2.34 10.62 18.81
CA PHE A 169 -2.26 9.49 19.75
C PHE A 169 -3.62 8.86 20.03
N ARG A 170 -4.67 9.68 20.21
CA ARG A 170 -6.03 9.20 20.44
C ARG A 170 -6.55 8.37 19.26
N LEU A 171 -6.26 8.78 18.02
CA LEU A 171 -6.66 8.03 16.83
C LEU A 171 -6.03 6.62 16.81
N ILE A 172 -4.78 6.49 17.28
CA ILE A 172 -4.13 5.18 17.40
C ILE A 172 -4.83 4.31 18.46
N VAL A 173 -5.05 4.83 19.67
CA VAL A 173 -5.68 4.06 20.77
C VAL A 173 -7.11 3.63 20.41
N ILE A 174 -7.91 4.53 19.84
CA ILE A 174 -9.26 4.22 19.37
C ILE A 174 -9.21 3.20 18.24
N GLY A 175 -8.30 3.37 17.28
CA GLY A 175 -8.10 2.43 16.17
C GLY A 175 -7.79 1.02 16.67
N ILE A 176 -6.87 0.88 17.64
CA ILE A 176 -6.53 -0.43 18.25
C ILE A 176 -7.75 -1.04 18.94
N GLY A 177 -8.53 -0.24 19.68
CA GLY A 177 -9.75 -0.71 20.33
C GLY A 177 -10.80 -1.21 19.34
N VAL A 178 -11.09 -0.43 18.29
CA VAL A 178 -12.02 -0.81 17.22
C VAL A 178 -11.51 -2.03 16.46
N ALA A 179 -10.21 -2.10 16.17
CA ALA A 179 -9.57 -3.25 15.53
C ALA A 179 -9.77 -4.54 16.32
N ALA A 180 -9.59 -4.49 17.65
CA ALA A 180 -9.79 -5.61 18.54
C ALA A 180 -11.26 -6.07 18.57
N MET A 181 -12.21 -5.13 18.66
CA MET A 181 -13.64 -5.44 18.60
C MET A 181 -14.04 -6.11 17.28
N LEU A 182 -13.59 -5.55 16.14
CA LEU A 182 -13.85 -6.13 14.82
C LEU A 182 -13.19 -7.50 14.66
N SER A 183 -11.97 -7.68 15.17
CA SER A 183 -11.29 -8.99 15.17
C SER A 183 -12.08 -10.04 15.94
N SER A 184 -12.60 -9.69 17.12
CA SER A 184 -13.47 -10.59 17.91
C SER A 184 -14.76 -10.91 17.17
N ALA A 185 -15.40 -9.93 16.54
CA ALA A 185 -16.60 -10.14 15.73
C ALA A 185 -16.33 -11.06 14.53
N ASN A 186 -15.23 -10.86 13.82
CA ASN A 186 -14.81 -11.70 12.70
C ASN A 186 -14.57 -13.15 13.15
N THR A 187 -13.92 -13.33 14.31
CA THR A 187 -13.68 -14.67 14.88
C THR A 187 -15.00 -15.35 15.23
N TRP A 188 -15.92 -14.64 15.87
CA TRP A 188 -17.25 -15.19 16.17
C TRP A 188 -17.99 -15.57 14.90
N MET A 189 -18.03 -14.70 13.88
CA MET A 189 -18.65 -15.03 12.59
C MET A 189 -18.06 -16.30 11.97
N LEU A 190 -16.72 -16.42 11.94
CA LEU A 190 -16.04 -17.60 11.39
C LEU A 190 -16.41 -18.92 12.10
N LEU A 191 -16.79 -18.87 13.37
CA LEU A 191 -17.23 -20.04 14.13
C LEU A 191 -18.68 -20.44 13.83
N GLU A 192 -19.48 -19.54 13.27
CA GLU A 192 -20.91 -19.74 12.99
C GLU A 192 -21.18 -20.13 11.52
N VAL A 193 -20.22 -19.92 10.60
CA VAL A 193 -20.40 -20.28 9.19
C VAL A 193 -19.94 -21.71 8.89
N GLU A 194 -20.47 -22.28 7.82
CA GLU A 194 -20.05 -23.58 7.29
C GLU A 194 -18.53 -23.63 7.00
N LEU A 195 -17.95 -24.82 7.19
CA LEU A 195 -16.50 -25.04 7.17
C LEU A 195 -15.82 -24.52 5.90
N ASP A 196 -16.40 -24.75 4.73
CA ASP A 196 -15.82 -24.31 3.45
C ASP A 196 -15.74 -22.78 3.36
N THR A 197 -16.79 -22.09 3.83
CA THR A 197 -16.81 -20.62 3.87
C THR A 197 -15.82 -20.09 4.91
N ALA A 198 -15.73 -20.74 6.07
CA ALA A 198 -14.77 -20.40 7.11
C ALA A 198 -13.32 -20.58 6.63
N MET A 199 -13.02 -21.65 5.87
CA MET A 199 -11.71 -21.87 5.28
C MET A 199 -11.35 -20.80 4.24
N PHE A 200 -12.28 -20.48 3.34
CA PHE A 200 -12.09 -19.39 2.38
C PHE A 200 -11.83 -18.06 3.08
N ALA A 201 -12.68 -17.70 4.05
CA ALA A 201 -12.56 -16.45 4.78
C ALA A 201 -11.30 -16.41 5.66
N SER A 202 -10.86 -17.53 6.22
CA SER A 202 -9.60 -17.63 6.97
C SER A 202 -8.39 -17.36 6.05
N ALA A 203 -8.36 -17.98 4.87
CA ALA A 203 -7.32 -17.73 3.87
C ALA A 203 -7.32 -16.26 3.40
N TRP A 204 -8.52 -15.68 3.23
CA TRP A 204 -8.67 -14.26 2.92
C TRP A 204 -8.15 -13.37 4.05
N GLY A 205 -8.53 -13.65 5.29
CA GLY A 205 -8.11 -12.92 6.50
C GLY A 205 -6.61 -12.99 6.78
N ALA A 206 -5.91 -13.97 6.19
CA ALA A 206 -4.46 -14.07 6.22
C ALA A 206 -3.75 -13.28 5.11
N GLY A 207 -4.50 -12.62 4.21
CA GLY A 207 -3.97 -11.85 3.09
C GLY A 207 -3.40 -12.75 1.98
N THR A 208 -4.16 -12.95 0.91
CA THR A 208 -3.79 -13.89 -0.17
C THR A 208 -3.98 -13.29 -1.55
N LEU A 209 -3.06 -13.61 -2.46
CA LEU A 209 -3.20 -13.32 -3.89
C LEU A 209 -3.68 -14.56 -4.68
N ASN A 210 -3.95 -15.67 -4.00
CA ASN A 210 -4.50 -16.87 -4.62
C ASN A 210 -5.90 -16.56 -5.15
N GLY A 211 -6.15 -16.88 -6.43
CA GLY A 211 -7.46 -16.71 -7.05
C GLY A 211 -7.80 -15.29 -7.48
N VAL A 212 -6.84 -14.35 -7.45
CA VAL A 212 -7.08 -12.98 -7.95
C VAL A 212 -7.31 -13.01 -9.46
N ALA A 213 -8.52 -12.62 -9.87
CA ALA A 213 -8.89 -12.49 -11.27
C ALA A 213 -8.70 -11.06 -11.81
N GLY A 214 -8.70 -10.93 -13.14
CA GLY A 214 -8.53 -9.64 -13.82
C GLY A 214 -9.64 -8.63 -13.51
N ALA A 215 -10.89 -9.07 -13.35
CA ALA A 215 -12.02 -8.16 -13.10
C ALA A 215 -11.96 -7.48 -11.71
N PRO A 216 -11.76 -8.18 -10.58
CA PRO A 216 -11.53 -7.54 -9.28
C PRO A 216 -10.32 -6.58 -9.28
N LEU A 217 -9.22 -6.97 -9.94
CA LEU A 217 -8.05 -6.11 -10.09
C LEU A 217 -8.38 -4.84 -10.90
N ALA A 218 -9.09 -4.97 -12.02
CA ALA A 218 -9.50 -3.83 -12.82
C ALA A 218 -10.40 -2.87 -12.03
N GLY A 219 -11.33 -3.39 -11.24
CA GLY A 219 -12.13 -2.59 -10.31
C GLY A 219 -11.27 -1.84 -9.29
N ALA A 220 -10.29 -2.52 -8.69
CA ALA A 220 -9.36 -1.88 -7.77
C ALA A 220 -8.50 -0.80 -8.42
N VAL A 221 -8.03 -1.01 -9.65
CA VAL A 221 -7.30 0.00 -10.42
C VAL A 221 -8.21 1.20 -10.72
N ALA A 222 -9.44 0.95 -11.18
CA ALA A 222 -10.41 1.98 -11.51
C ALA A 222 -10.76 2.87 -10.31
N CYS A 223 -10.85 2.30 -9.11
CA CYS A 223 -11.07 3.05 -7.88
C CYS A 223 -9.78 3.70 -7.33
N GLY A 224 -8.65 3.01 -7.41
CA GLY A 224 -7.39 3.42 -6.79
C GLY A 224 -6.65 4.53 -7.56
N VAL A 225 -6.66 4.50 -8.91
CA VAL A 225 -5.97 5.50 -9.74
C VAL A 225 -6.50 6.93 -9.50
N PRO A 226 -7.82 7.18 -9.46
CA PRO A 226 -8.35 8.49 -9.08
C PRO A 226 -7.91 8.95 -7.68
N LEU A 227 -7.87 8.04 -6.70
CA LEU A 227 -7.40 8.34 -5.34
C LEU A 227 -5.91 8.74 -5.35
N VAL A 228 -5.06 8.04 -6.10
CA VAL A 228 -3.66 8.43 -6.29
C VAL A 228 -3.55 9.79 -6.97
N ALA A 229 -4.38 10.09 -7.98
CA ALA A 229 -4.38 11.38 -8.66
C ALA A 229 -4.74 12.53 -7.69
N VAL A 230 -5.75 12.35 -6.83
CA VAL A 230 -6.07 13.31 -5.76
C VAL A 230 -4.86 13.51 -4.84
N LEU A 231 -4.14 12.44 -4.50
CA LEU A 231 -2.96 12.53 -3.65
C LEU A 231 -1.82 13.31 -4.31
N VAL A 232 -1.62 13.17 -5.61
CA VAL A 232 -0.62 13.96 -6.37
C VAL A 232 -0.92 15.45 -6.26
N VAL A 233 -2.20 15.84 -6.33
CA VAL A 233 -2.63 17.23 -6.11
C VAL A 233 -2.42 17.70 -4.67
N LEU A 234 -2.60 16.80 -3.68
CA LEU A 234 -2.37 17.09 -2.27
C LEU A 234 -0.88 17.05 -1.84
N ALA A 235 0.00 16.43 -2.63
CA ALA A 235 1.39 16.18 -2.28
C ALA A 235 2.19 17.44 -1.89
N PRO A 236 2.05 18.61 -2.57
CA PRO A 236 2.73 19.84 -2.15
C PRO A 236 2.26 20.32 -0.76
N ARG A 237 0.96 20.19 -0.47
CA ARG A 237 0.37 20.57 0.82
C ARG A 237 0.75 19.59 1.93
N LEU A 238 0.92 18.31 1.61
CA LEU A 238 1.47 17.31 2.53
C LEU A 238 2.90 17.66 2.94
N ARG A 239 3.74 18.16 2.03
CA ARG A 239 5.10 18.62 2.37
C ARG A 239 5.10 19.87 3.25
N GLN A 240 4.08 20.73 3.14
CA GLN A 240 3.91 21.86 4.04
C GLN A 240 3.58 21.38 5.46
N LEU A 241 2.80 20.30 5.61
CA LEU A 241 2.53 19.69 6.91
C LEU A 241 3.78 19.14 7.62
N ASP A 242 4.84 18.79 6.90
CA ASP A 242 6.11 18.38 7.51
C ASP A 242 6.83 19.54 8.24
N LEU A 243 6.54 20.79 7.88
CA LEU A 243 7.17 21.99 8.46
C LEU A 243 6.52 22.45 9.78
N GLY A 244 5.38 21.87 10.16
CA GLY A 244 4.58 22.34 11.30
C GLY A 244 3.23 22.93 10.87
N ASP A 245 2.23 22.85 11.75
CA ASP A 245 0.87 23.31 11.43
C ASP A 245 0.82 24.84 11.30
N ASP A 246 1.64 25.58 12.05
CA ASP A 246 1.73 27.04 11.98
C ASP A 246 2.32 27.53 10.65
N VAL A 247 3.43 26.92 10.22
CA VAL A 247 4.09 27.24 8.94
C VAL A 247 3.21 26.85 7.75
N ALA A 248 2.53 25.71 7.83
CA ALA A 248 1.57 25.28 6.82
C ALA A 248 0.40 26.28 6.71
N THR A 249 -0.11 26.77 7.84
CA THR A 249 -1.19 27.77 7.86
C THR A 249 -0.73 29.11 7.29
N ALA A 250 0.46 29.58 7.66
CA ALA A 250 1.04 30.82 7.14
C ALA A 250 1.30 30.78 5.62
N THR A 251 1.52 29.60 5.05
CA THR A 251 1.72 29.39 3.60
C THR A 251 0.41 29.09 2.85
N GLY A 252 -0.74 29.28 3.49
CA GLY A 252 -2.07 29.17 2.88
C GLY A 252 -2.65 27.75 2.84
N ALA A 253 -2.01 26.78 3.50
CA ALA A 253 -2.60 25.45 3.67
C ALA A 253 -3.68 25.47 4.75
N ARG A 254 -4.59 24.49 4.69
CA ARG A 254 -5.56 24.21 5.76
C ARG A 254 -5.20 22.86 6.40
N PRO A 255 -4.35 22.82 7.44
CA PRO A 255 -3.77 21.57 7.93
C PRO A 255 -4.81 20.49 8.24
N GLY A 256 -5.90 20.86 8.92
CA GLY A 256 -6.99 19.93 9.25
C GLY A 256 -7.65 19.31 8.01
N LEU A 257 -7.94 20.11 6.98
CA LEU A 257 -8.57 19.63 5.75
C LEU A 257 -7.60 18.77 4.92
N VAL A 258 -6.34 19.17 4.81
CA VAL A 258 -5.31 18.39 4.09
C VAL A 258 -5.09 17.05 4.78
N ARG A 259 -5.00 17.05 6.12
CA ARG A 259 -4.91 15.86 6.97
C ARG A 259 -6.10 14.93 6.75
N ALA A 260 -7.33 15.45 6.83
CA ALA A 260 -8.54 14.68 6.64
C ALA A 260 -8.65 14.06 5.23
N LEU A 261 -8.45 14.86 4.17
CA LEU A 261 -8.53 14.37 2.79
C LEU A 261 -7.43 13.35 2.48
N SER A 262 -6.21 13.58 2.95
CA SER A 262 -5.10 12.65 2.71
C SER A 262 -5.33 11.32 3.42
N LEU A 263 -5.83 11.34 4.66
CA LEU A 263 -6.22 10.12 5.38
C LEU A 263 -7.37 9.40 4.69
N LEU A 264 -8.39 10.12 4.21
CA LEU A 264 -9.51 9.52 3.48
C LEU A 264 -9.02 8.81 2.21
N VAL A 265 -8.12 9.43 1.46
CA VAL A 265 -7.49 8.83 0.28
C VAL A 265 -6.67 7.58 0.65
N ALA A 266 -5.86 7.66 1.71
CA ALA A 266 -5.05 6.53 2.18
C ALA A 266 -5.92 5.35 2.66
N VAL A 267 -7.00 5.64 3.39
CA VAL A 267 -8.02 4.66 3.78
C VAL A 267 -8.63 4.03 2.53
N GLY A 268 -9.04 4.81 1.54
CA GLY A 268 -9.60 4.30 0.30
C GLY A 268 -8.66 3.34 -0.43
N LEU A 269 -7.36 3.69 -0.52
CA LEU A 269 -6.35 2.82 -1.12
C LEU A 269 -6.17 1.50 -0.35
N VAL A 270 -6.20 1.55 0.98
CA VAL A 270 -6.14 0.35 1.83
C VAL A 270 -7.40 -0.49 1.66
N SER A 271 -8.59 0.10 1.74
CA SER A 271 -9.86 -0.59 1.58
C SER A 271 -9.97 -1.28 0.22
N VAL A 272 -9.59 -0.60 -0.85
CA VAL A 272 -9.57 -1.16 -2.21
C VAL A 272 -8.59 -2.32 -2.33
N SER A 273 -7.41 -2.21 -1.71
CA SER A 273 -6.42 -3.29 -1.71
C SER A 273 -6.93 -4.49 -0.92
N THR A 274 -7.39 -4.27 0.32
CA THR A 274 -7.92 -5.30 1.22
C THR A 274 -9.16 -5.99 0.67
N ALA A 275 -9.96 -5.31 -0.13
CA ALA A 275 -11.13 -5.89 -0.80
C ALA A 275 -10.78 -6.87 -1.94
N VAL A 276 -9.52 -6.89 -2.42
CA VAL A 276 -9.09 -7.83 -3.47
C VAL A 276 -8.16 -8.91 -2.92
N ILE A 277 -7.22 -8.55 -2.05
CA ILE A 277 -6.18 -9.48 -1.56
C ILE A 277 -6.27 -9.77 -0.06
N GLY A 278 -7.31 -9.29 0.61
CA GLY A 278 -7.42 -9.37 2.06
C GLY A 278 -6.43 -8.46 2.80
N PRO A 279 -6.50 -8.47 4.14
CA PRO A 279 -5.66 -7.61 4.97
C PRO A 279 -4.18 -8.04 4.86
N VAL A 280 -3.33 -7.16 4.35
CA VAL A 280 -1.88 -7.41 4.24
C VAL A 280 -1.12 -6.45 5.13
N ALA A 281 -0.54 -6.98 6.21
CA ALA A 281 0.16 -6.18 7.20
C ALA A 281 1.63 -5.88 6.80
N PHE A 282 2.21 -4.89 7.48
CA PHE A 282 3.62 -4.47 7.44
C PHE A 282 4.13 -3.83 6.16
N ILE A 283 3.45 -3.99 5.02
CA ILE A 283 3.85 -3.30 3.78
C ILE A 283 3.72 -1.79 3.94
N ALA A 284 2.58 -1.33 4.45
CA ALA A 284 2.32 0.09 4.70
C ALA A 284 3.24 0.67 5.80
N LEU A 285 3.79 -0.16 6.69
CA LEU A 285 4.77 0.27 7.69
C LEU A 285 6.18 0.35 7.09
N ALA A 286 6.64 -0.71 6.43
CA ALA A 286 8.03 -0.89 6.01
C ALA A 286 8.37 -0.11 4.73
N ALA A 287 7.50 -0.16 3.71
CA ALA A 287 7.74 0.45 2.41
C ALA A 287 8.14 1.93 2.47
N PRO A 288 7.40 2.82 3.15
CA PRO A 288 7.76 4.24 3.23
C PRO A 288 9.08 4.50 3.99
N GLN A 289 9.38 3.71 5.02
CA GLN A 289 10.61 3.85 5.80
C GLN A 289 11.83 3.41 4.98
N ILE A 290 11.72 2.29 4.26
CA ILE A 290 12.74 1.81 3.33
C ILE A 290 12.94 2.84 2.20
N ALA A 291 11.84 3.31 1.60
CA ALA A 291 11.88 4.31 0.54
C ALA A 291 12.60 5.59 0.98
N ARG A 292 12.28 6.13 2.17
CA ARG A 292 12.94 7.32 2.72
C ARG A 292 14.44 7.09 2.95
N ARG A 293 14.82 5.95 3.52
CA ARG A 293 16.24 5.63 3.80
C ARG A 293 17.06 5.45 2.52
N VAL A 294 16.55 4.72 1.54
CA VAL A 294 17.26 4.46 0.28
C VAL A 294 17.34 5.72 -0.59
N ALA A 295 16.23 6.46 -0.70
CA ALA A 295 16.18 7.72 -1.46
C ALA A 295 16.98 8.86 -0.81
N GLY A 296 17.27 8.77 0.50
CA GLY A 296 18.02 9.79 1.24
C GLY A 296 17.31 11.14 1.25
N THR A 297 15.97 11.13 1.36
CA THR A 297 15.14 12.35 1.35
C THR A 297 14.69 12.74 2.75
N PRO A 298 14.53 14.05 3.04
CA PRO A 298 14.03 14.51 4.34
C PRO A 298 12.54 14.22 4.54
N TYR A 299 11.78 14.07 3.45
CA TYR A 299 10.37 13.68 3.44
C TYR A 299 10.20 12.23 2.93
N ILE A 300 9.01 11.66 3.10
CA ILE A 300 8.68 10.32 2.58
C ILE A 300 8.28 10.42 1.09
N PRO A 301 9.05 9.84 0.16
CA PRO A 301 8.78 9.97 -1.27
C PRO A 301 7.70 8.98 -1.74
N LEU A 302 6.48 9.48 -2.00
CA LEU A 302 5.31 8.66 -2.38
C LEU A 302 5.59 7.66 -3.52
N THR A 303 6.24 8.10 -4.60
CA THR A 303 6.54 7.25 -5.77
C THR A 303 7.46 6.10 -5.42
N VAL A 304 8.52 6.36 -4.63
CA VAL A 304 9.45 5.31 -4.22
C VAL A 304 8.78 4.39 -3.19
N SER A 305 7.94 4.93 -2.30
CA SER A 305 7.14 4.11 -1.37
C SER A 305 6.21 3.14 -2.11
N ALA A 306 5.59 3.58 -3.22
CA ALA A 306 4.79 2.72 -4.07
C ALA A 306 5.63 1.58 -4.68
N LEU A 307 6.78 1.91 -5.27
CA LEU A 307 7.65 0.91 -5.90
C LEU A 307 8.24 -0.08 -4.91
N VAL A 308 8.62 0.38 -3.72
CA VAL A 308 9.07 -0.49 -2.63
C VAL A 308 7.92 -1.38 -2.15
N GLY A 309 6.71 -0.84 -2.00
CA GLY A 309 5.53 -1.62 -1.61
C GLY A 309 5.19 -2.71 -2.62
N ALA A 310 5.22 -2.38 -3.92
CA ALA A 310 5.08 -3.33 -5.01
C ALA A 310 6.13 -4.45 -4.96
N CYS A 311 7.40 -4.07 -4.76
CA CYS A 311 8.50 -5.02 -4.63
C CYS A 311 8.33 -5.94 -3.42
N LEU A 312 7.97 -5.39 -2.26
CA LEU A 312 7.80 -6.17 -1.03
C LEU A 312 6.65 -7.17 -1.16
N LEU A 313 5.51 -6.75 -1.72
CA LEU A 313 4.38 -7.66 -1.90
C LEU A 313 4.72 -8.76 -2.92
N LEU A 314 5.33 -8.40 -4.05
CA LEU A 314 5.69 -9.36 -5.09
C LEU A 314 6.73 -10.39 -4.61
N VAL A 315 7.75 -9.96 -3.86
CA VAL A 315 8.72 -10.88 -3.24
C VAL A 315 8.02 -11.78 -2.22
N SER A 316 7.13 -11.22 -1.39
CA SER A 316 6.41 -12.01 -0.39
C SER A 316 5.51 -13.05 -1.04
N ASP A 317 4.85 -12.70 -2.15
CA ASP A 317 4.02 -13.60 -2.94
C ASP A 317 4.83 -14.73 -3.58
N LEU A 318 6.01 -14.42 -4.13
CA LEU A 318 6.93 -15.41 -4.69
C LEU A 318 7.42 -16.39 -3.63
N VAL A 319 7.80 -15.88 -2.45
CA VAL A 319 8.22 -16.69 -1.31
C VAL A 319 7.09 -17.59 -0.85
N ALA A 320 5.87 -17.06 -0.72
CA ALA A 320 4.70 -17.79 -0.27
C ALA A 320 4.32 -18.95 -1.21
N GLN A 321 4.64 -18.83 -2.51
CA GLN A 321 4.34 -19.85 -3.51
C GLN A 321 5.43 -20.93 -3.64
N HIS A 322 6.70 -20.58 -3.48
CA HIS A 322 7.80 -21.45 -3.94
C HIS A 322 8.77 -21.92 -2.85
N VAL A 323 8.78 -21.30 -1.67
CA VAL A 323 9.75 -21.67 -0.62
C VAL A 323 9.30 -22.90 0.15
N LEU A 324 7.99 -23.12 0.27
CA LEU A 324 7.42 -24.28 0.96
C LEU A 324 6.59 -25.12 -0.01
N PRO A 325 6.45 -26.44 0.25
CA PRO A 325 5.68 -27.35 -0.59
C PRO A 325 4.16 -27.07 -0.56
N VAL A 326 3.71 -26.20 0.35
CA VAL A 326 2.31 -25.78 0.47
C VAL A 326 2.25 -24.28 0.17
N ALA A 327 1.32 -23.89 -0.70
CA ALA A 327 1.07 -22.49 -1.00
C ALA A 327 0.53 -21.76 0.24
N LEU A 328 1.28 -20.78 0.73
CA LEU A 328 0.88 -19.96 1.87
C LEU A 328 0.18 -18.67 1.40
N PRO A 329 -0.65 -18.06 2.27
CA PRO A 329 -1.07 -16.67 2.08
C PRO A 329 0.15 -15.74 2.15
N ALA A 330 0.25 -14.81 1.19
CA ALA A 330 1.36 -13.86 1.15
C ALA A 330 1.46 -12.99 2.41
N GLY A 331 0.33 -12.69 3.07
CA GLY A 331 0.29 -11.93 4.31
C GLY A 331 1.00 -12.62 5.48
N VAL A 332 1.06 -13.95 5.51
CA VAL A 332 1.86 -14.68 6.51
C VAL A 332 3.35 -14.38 6.34
N VAL A 333 3.82 -14.32 5.09
CA VAL A 333 5.21 -13.96 4.76
C VAL A 333 5.48 -12.50 5.11
N THR A 334 4.58 -11.57 4.75
CA THR A 334 4.78 -10.15 5.05
C THR A 334 4.79 -9.86 6.55
N VAL A 335 3.94 -10.54 7.33
CA VAL A 335 3.94 -10.44 8.81
C VAL A 335 5.24 -10.97 9.39
N SER A 336 5.70 -12.14 8.94
CA SER A 336 6.92 -12.77 9.46
C SER A 336 8.16 -11.92 9.16
N VAL A 337 8.33 -11.51 7.91
CA VAL A 337 9.45 -10.67 7.47
C VAL A 337 9.35 -9.26 8.05
N GLY A 338 8.15 -8.69 8.09
CA GLY A 338 7.87 -7.37 8.65
C GLY A 338 8.14 -7.29 10.16
N GLY A 339 7.77 -8.33 10.91
CA GLY A 339 8.08 -8.47 12.33
C GLY A 339 9.59 -8.51 12.59
N LEU A 340 10.33 -9.32 11.83
CA LEU A 340 11.79 -9.38 11.90
C LEU A 340 12.42 -8.01 11.60
N TYR A 341 11.94 -7.33 10.55
CA TYR A 341 12.39 -5.99 10.19
C TYR A 341 12.18 -4.98 11.34
N LEU A 342 11.04 -5.05 12.03
CA LEU A 342 10.72 -4.15 13.14
C LEU A 342 11.65 -4.41 14.33
N VAL A 343 11.89 -5.69 14.69
CA VAL A 343 12.84 -6.08 15.74
C VAL A 343 14.25 -5.57 15.45
N VAL A 344 14.75 -5.81 14.23
CA VAL A 344 16.08 -5.32 13.82
C VAL A 344 16.17 -3.80 13.87
N THR A 345 15.12 -3.10 13.41
CA THR A 345 15.07 -1.64 13.44
C THR A 345 15.11 -1.10 14.88
N ILE A 346 14.37 -1.73 15.80
CA ILE A 346 14.40 -1.35 17.23
C ILE A 346 15.79 -1.58 17.82
N ILE A 347 16.42 -2.73 17.58
CA ILE A 347 17.77 -3.03 18.07
C ILE A 347 18.77 -1.97 17.58
N GLN A 348 18.70 -1.60 16.30
CA GLN A 348 19.57 -0.57 15.74
C GLN A 348 19.34 0.81 16.37
N GLU A 349 18.09 1.18 16.65
CA GLU A 349 17.76 2.45 17.30
C GLU A 349 18.24 2.50 18.75
N ILE A 350 18.07 1.41 19.51
CA ILE A 350 18.57 1.30 20.90
C ILE A 350 20.10 1.45 20.91
N ARG A 351 20.80 0.77 20.00
CA ARG A 351 22.28 0.84 19.90
C ARG A 351 22.81 2.21 19.48
N ARG A 352 22.02 3.06 18.84
CA ARG A 352 22.41 4.43 18.49
C ARG A 352 22.26 5.41 19.64
N ARG A 353 21.40 5.09 20.61
CA ARG A 353 21.13 5.92 21.79
C ARG A 353 21.98 5.56 23.00
N ALA A 354 22.49 4.32 23.03
CA ALA A 354 23.52 3.87 23.97
C ALA A 354 24.90 4.39 23.53
#